data_AF-A0ABD7TK79-F1
#
_entry.id   AF-A0ABD7TK79-F1
#
_cell.length_a   1.000
_cell.length_b   1.000
_cell.length_c   1.000
_cell.angle_alpha   90.00
_cell.angle_beta   90.00
_cell.angle_gamma   90.00
#
_symmetry.space_group_name_H-M   'P 1'
#
loop_
_entity.id
_entity.type
_entity.pdbx_description
1 polymer ?
#
loop_
_entity_poly.entity_id
_entity_poly.type
_entity_poly.pdbx_seq_one_letter_code
_entity_poly.pdbx_strand_id
1 'polypeptide(L)'
;MAAITALPIFRSILGFGITEPGTRAVLFVATVLLLVASLFIGWRLAKSKFGRVLTALRDAENRLMFCGYDPRGFKLFVWVLSAVLCGLAGALYVPQVGIINPSEMSPTNSIEAAVWVPWVGAVR
;
A
#
# COMPACT_ATOMS: atom_id res chain seq x y z
N MET A 1 -6.99 15.61 34.36
CA MET A 1 -5.70 15.27 33.70
C MET A 1 -5.15 13.94 34.24
N ALA A 2 -5.89 12.83 34.05
CA ALA A 2 -5.48 11.51 34.59
C ALA A 2 -6.16 10.28 33.93
N ALA A 3 -6.91 10.41 32.83
CA ALA A 3 -7.73 9.30 32.32
C ALA A 3 -7.46 8.88 30.86
N ILE A 4 -6.53 9.54 30.14
CA ILE A 4 -6.24 9.24 28.71
C ILE A 4 -4.92 8.48 28.54
N THR A 5 -4.13 8.30 29.61
CA THR A 5 -2.87 7.54 29.57
C THR A 5 -3.03 6.03 29.75
N ALA A 6 -4.26 5.51 29.76
CA ALA A 6 -4.57 4.11 30.11
C ALA A 6 -4.86 3.18 28.90
N LEU A 7 -4.12 3.31 27.80
CA LEU A 7 -4.02 2.23 26.80
C LEU A 7 -2.57 1.74 26.73
N PRO A 8 -2.15 0.83 27.65
CA PRO A 8 -0.83 0.19 27.60
C PRO A 8 -0.60 -0.62 26.30
N ILE A 9 -1.65 -0.89 25.52
CA ILE A 9 -1.59 -1.62 24.25
C ILE A 9 -0.79 -0.92 23.14
N PHE A 10 -0.62 0.41 23.19
CA PHE A 10 0.09 1.15 22.14
C PHE A 10 1.60 1.27 22.37
N ARG A 11 2.14 0.70 23.45
CA ARG A 11 3.58 0.82 23.78
C ARG A 11 4.38 -0.46 23.55
N SER A 12 3.71 -1.59 23.32
CA SER A 12 4.36 -2.89 23.08
C SER A 12 3.62 -3.74 22.05
N ILE A 13 4.28 -4.01 20.92
CA ILE A 13 3.89 -5.07 19.99
C ILE A 13 4.53 -6.36 20.54
N LEU A 14 3.70 -7.33 20.96
CA LEU A 14 4.16 -8.63 21.50
C LEU A 14 5.07 -8.56 22.76
N GLY A 15 4.91 -7.55 23.62
CA GLY A 15 5.69 -7.47 24.87
C GLY A 15 7.07 -6.83 24.75
N PHE A 16 7.48 -6.36 23.56
CA PHE A 16 8.70 -5.56 23.36
C PHE A 16 8.36 -4.08 23.19
N GLY A 17 9.09 -3.21 23.89
CA GLY A 17 8.88 -1.77 23.85
C GLY A 17 9.18 -1.18 22.46
N ILE A 18 8.22 -0.45 21.89
CA ILE A 18 8.34 0.24 20.58
C ILE A 18 9.39 1.37 20.62
N THR A 19 9.89 1.70 21.81
CA THR A 19 10.91 2.73 22.07
C THR A 19 12.34 2.18 22.06
N GLU A 20 12.52 0.87 21.97
CA GLU A 20 13.85 0.25 21.93
C GLU A 20 14.41 0.24 20.49
N PRO A 21 15.70 0.58 20.28
CA PRO A 21 16.29 0.66 18.94
C PRO A 21 16.10 -0.62 18.10
N GLY A 22 16.07 -1.79 18.75
CA GLY A 22 15.84 -3.08 18.11
C GLY A 22 14.44 -3.21 17.49
N THR A 23 13.39 -2.78 18.19
CA THR A 23 12.00 -2.87 17.69
C THR A 23 11.78 -1.97 16.47
N ARG A 24 12.38 -0.77 16.48
CA ARG A 24 12.34 0.14 15.32
C ARG A 24 13.06 -0.45 14.11
N ALA A 25 14.23 -1.07 14.31
CA ALA A 25 14.95 -1.76 13.24
C ALA A 25 14.13 -2.91 12.64
N VAL A 26 13.45 -3.71 13.47
CA VAL A 26 12.57 -4.80 13.00
C VAL A 26 11.39 -4.28 12.19
N LEU A 27 10.72 -3.21 12.65
CA LEU A 27 9.64 -2.59 11.88
C LEU A 27 10.13 -2.05 10.54
N PHE A 28 11.31 -1.45 10.50
CA PHE A 28 11.89 -0.92 9.27
C PHE A 28 12.21 -2.05 8.28
N VAL A 29 12.83 -3.13 8.76
CA VAL A 29 13.11 -4.34 7.96
C VAL A 29 11.81 -4.97 7.47
N ALA A 30 10.76 -5.03 8.29
CA ALA A 30 9.46 -5.53 7.89
C ALA A 30 8.85 -4.68 6.75
N THR A 31 8.99 -3.35 6.79
CA THR A 31 8.50 -2.48 5.69
C THR A 31 9.30 -2.68 4.42
N VAL A 32 10.62 -2.80 4.52
CA VAL A 32 11.48 -3.09 3.36
C VAL A 32 11.11 -4.44 2.76
N LEU A 33 10.89 -5.47 3.57
CA LEU A 33 10.46 -6.79 3.10
C LEU A 33 9.08 -6.72 2.44
N LEU A 34 8.14 -5.96 3.01
CA LEU A 34 6.82 -5.76 2.42
C LEU A 34 6.87 -5.03 1.08
N LEU A 35 7.73 -4.02 0.97
CA LEU A 35 7.99 -3.30 -0.28
C LEU A 35 8.58 -4.24 -1.34
N VAL A 36 9.61 -5.03 -0.99
CA VAL A 36 10.22 -5.99 -1.91
C VAL A 36 9.20 -7.06 -2.32
N ALA A 37 8.40 -7.56 -1.38
CA ALA A 37 7.35 -8.53 -1.66
C ALA A 37 6.27 -7.96 -2.60
N SER A 38 5.82 -6.73 -2.39
CA SER A 38 4.81 -6.10 -3.24
C SER A 38 5.31 -5.87 -4.67
N LEU A 39 6.57 -5.43 -4.82
CA LEU A 39 7.22 -5.30 -6.12
C LEU A 39 7.41 -6.65 -6.81
N PHE A 40 7.83 -7.67 -6.07
CA PHE A 40 7.99 -9.03 -6.59
C PHE A 40 6.65 -9.63 -7.04
N ILE A 41 5.60 -9.47 -6.24
CA ILE A 41 4.23 -9.88 -6.58
C ILE A 41 3.78 -9.14 -7.84
N GLY A 42 3.92 -7.81 -7.89
CA GLY A 42 3.56 -7.01 -9.07
C GLY A 42 4.29 -7.45 -10.34
N TRP A 43 5.61 -7.67 -10.26
CA TRP A 43 6.42 -8.15 -11.37
C TRP A 43 6.00 -9.55 -11.85
N ARG A 44 5.76 -10.47 -10.91
CA ARG A 44 5.33 -11.84 -11.22
C ARG A 44 3.93 -11.87 -11.84
N LEU A 45 3.01 -11.06 -11.33
CA LEU A 45 1.67 -10.89 -11.91
C LEU A 45 1.75 -10.30 -13.32
N ALA A 46 2.57 -9.28 -13.54
CA ALA A 46 2.74 -8.67 -14.86
C ALA A 46 3.31 -9.65 -15.90
N LYS A 47 4.27 -10.51 -15.52
CA LYS A 47 4.80 -11.57 -16.41
C LYS A 47 3.87 -12.77 -16.59
N SER A 48 2.87 -12.94 -15.75
CA SER A 48 1.96 -14.09 -15.82
C SER A 48 0.96 -13.99 -16.98
N LYS A 49 0.22 -15.08 -17.24
CA LYS A 49 -0.91 -15.08 -18.19
C LYS A 49 -1.97 -14.04 -17.80
N PHE A 50 -2.18 -13.83 -16.50
CA PHE A 50 -3.12 -12.85 -15.95
C PHE A 50 -2.72 -11.41 -16.30
N GLY A 51 -1.43 -11.06 -16.18
CA GLY A 51 -0.91 -9.75 -16.56
C GLY A 51 -1.13 -9.43 -18.04
N ARG A 52 -0.91 -10.41 -18.92
CA ARG A 52 -1.18 -10.26 -20.36
C ARG A 52 -2.65 -10.04 -20.68
N VAL A 53 -3.55 -10.75 -20.00
CA VAL A 53 -5.00 -10.54 -20.12
C VAL A 53 -5.38 -9.14 -19.62
N LEU A 54 -4.75 -8.66 -18.54
CA LEU A 54 -4.97 -7.29 -18.06
C LEU A 54 -4.50 -6.21 -19.03
N THR A 55 -3.36 -6.40 -19.68
CA THR A 55 -2.87 -5.48 -20.73
C THR A 55 -3.85 -5.46 -21.91
N ALA A 56 -4.30 -6.62 -22.37
CA ALA A 56 -5.32 -6.70 -23.41
C ALA A 56 -6.65 -6.05 -22.97
N LEU A 57 -7.01 -6.19 -21.69
CA LEU A 57 -8.21 -5.57 -21.10
C LEU A 57 -8.13 -4.06 -21.08
N ARG A 58 -6.94 -3.51 -20.83
CA ARG A 58 -6.68 -2.07 -20.87
C ARG A 58 -6.79 -1.51 -22.29
N ASP A 59 -6.32 -2.24 -23.30
CA ASP A 59 -6.28 -1.75 -24.68
C ASP A 59 -7.64 -1.86 -25.39
N ALA A 60 -8.34 -2.99 -25.23
CA ALA A 60 -9.60 -3.23 -25.94
C ALA A 60 -10.57 -4.14 -25.14
N GLU A 61 -11.17 -3.58 -24.08
CA GLU A 61 -12.17 -4.28 -23.26
C GLU A 61 -13.33 -4.87 -24.07
N ASN A 62 -13.91 -4.10 -24.99
CA ASN A 62 -15.02 -4.56 -25.83
C ASN A 62 -14.64 -5.81 -26.63
N ARG A 63 -13.41 -5.89 -27.16
CA ARG A 63 -12.92 -7.05 -27.92
C ARG A 63 -12.80 -8.30 -27.05
N LEU A 64 -12.37 -8.16 -25.80
CA LEU A 64 -12.28 -9.29 -24.87
C LEU A 64 -13.66 -9.83 -24.47
N MET A 65 -14.66 -8.96 -24.34
CA MET A 65 -16.04 -9.37 -24.11
C MET A 65 -16.59 -10.19 -25.27
N PHE A 66 -16.26 -9.84 -26.52
CA PHE A 66 -16.63 -10.66 -27.69
C PHE A 66 -15.91 -12.02 -27.73
N CYS A 67 -14.72 -12.14 -27.14
CA CYS A 67 -14.01 -13.41 -26.99
C CYS A 67 -14.53 -14.26 -25.81
N GLY A 68 -15.58 -13.83 -25.11
CA GLY A 68 -16.18 -14.57 -24.00
C GLY A 68 -15.49 -14.39 -22.64
N TYR A 69 -14.56 -13.44 -22.52
CA TYR A 69 -13.98 -13.09 -21.21
C TYR A 69 -14.87 -12.08 -20.48
N ASP A 70 -15.15 -12.32 -19.20
CA ASP A 70 -15.79 -11.32 -18.32
C ASP A 70 -14.73 -10.38 -17.71
N PRO A 71 -14.67 -9.10 -18.12
CA PRO A 71 -13.69 -8.13 -17.64
C PRO A 71 -13.87 -7.74 -16.16
N ARG A 72 -15.07 -7.94 -15.59
CA ARG A 72 -15.43 -7.45 -14.25
C ARG A 72 -14.60 -8.14 -13.17
N GLY A 73 -14.45 -9.46 -13.26
CA GLY A 73 -13.68 -10.25 -12.29
C GLY A 73 -12.20 -9.85 -12.25
N PHE A 74 -11.59 -9.59 -13.41
CA PHE A 74 -10.20 -9.17 -13.51
C PHE A 74 -9.97 -7.78 -12.91
N LYS A 75 -10.88 -6.83 -13.16
CA LYS A 75 -10.81 -5.47 -12.58
C LYS A 75 -10.97 -5.51 -11.05
N LEU A 76 -11.95 -6.26 -10.56
CA LEU A 76 -12.19 -6.39 -9.11
C LEU A 76 -10.99 -7.01 -8.41
N PHE A 77 -10.37 -8.04 -8.98
CA PHE A 77 -9.18 -8.67 -8.39
C PHE A 77 -8.02 -7.67 -8.23
N VAL A 78 -7.73 -6.86 -9.26
CA VAL A 78 -6.64 -5.87 -9.19
C VAL A 78 -6.95 -4.75 -8.20
N TRP A 79 -8.23 -4.35 -8.12
CA TRP A 79 -8.67 -3.36 -7.13
C TRP A 79 -8.51 -3.87 -5.70
N VAL A 80 -8.95 -5.09 -5.41
CA VAL A 80 -8.79 -5.74 -4.09
C VAL A 80 -7.31 -5.93 -3.75
N LEU A 81 -6.50 -6.41 -4.70
CA LEU A 81 -5.06 -6.60 -4.49
C LEU A 81 -4.37 -5.29 -4.07
N SER A 82 -4.71 -4.19 -4.74
CA SER A 82 -4.19 -2.85 -4.43
C SER A 82 -4.63 -2.39 -3.03
N ALA A 83 -5.90 -2.62 -2.67
CA ALA A 83 -6.44 -2.26 -1.36
C ALA A 83 -5.75 -3.04 -0.23
N VAL A 84 -5.49 -4.34 -0.42
CA VAL A 84 -4.78 -5.18 0.57
C VAL A 84 -3.35 -4.68 0.77
N LEU A 85 -2.62 -4.39 -0.31
CA LEU A 85 -1.25 -3.86 -0.23
C LEU A 85 -1.20 -2.50 0.47
N CYS A 86 -2.15 -1.61 0.16
CA CYS A 86 -2.28 -0.31 0.82
C CYS A 86 -2.58 -0.47 2.33
N GLY A 87 -3.51 -1.35 2.69
CA GLY A 87 -3.87 -1.63 4.08
C GLY A 87 -2.69 -2.17 4.90
N LEU A 88 -1.92 -3.10 4.33
CA LEU A 88 -0.73 -3.64 5.01
C LEU A 88 0.37 -2.57 5.17
N ALA A 89 0.60 -1.75 4.15
CA ALA A 89 1.56 -0.65 4.22
C ALA A 89 1.17 0.38 5.31
N GLY A 90 -0.11 0.77 5.35
CA GLY A 90 -0.64 1.68 6.37
C GLY A 90 -0.55 1.11 7.79
N ALA A 91 -0.91 -0.16 7.97
CA ALA A 91 -0.84 -0.82 9.27
C ALA A 91 0.59 -0.85 9.84
N LEU A 92 1.59 -0.99 8.96
CA LEU A 92 3.00 -1.03 9.34
C LEU A 92 3.61 0.37 9.54
N TYR A 93 3.04 1.39 8.92
CA TYR A 93 3.44 2.80 9.10
C TYR A 93 3.07 3.35 10.49
N VAL A 94 1.88 3.00 11.01
CA VAL A 94 1.39 3.48 12.33
C VAL A 94 2.39 3.28 13.48
N PRO A 95 2.97 2.07 13.70
CA PRO A 95 3.92 1.87 14.78
C PRO A 95 5.29 2.52 14.54
N GLN A 96 5.64 2.89 13.30
CA GLN A 96 6.92 3.53 12.97
C GLN A 96 6.93 5.02 13.35
N VAL A 97 5.82 5.71 13.13
CA VAL A 97 5.71 7.15 13.46
C VAL A 97 5.60 7.33 14.97
N GLY A 98 4.98 6.39 15.69
CA GLY A 98 4.97 6.31 17.15
C GLY A 98 4.22 7.45 17.88
N ILE A 99 3.91 8.55 17.20
CA ILE A 99 3.14 9.70 17.66
C ILE A 99 2.28 10.17 16.49
N ILE A 100 0.99 10.38 16.69
CA ILE A 100 0.13 11.01 15.68
C ILE A 100 0.50 12.49 15.64
N ASN A 101 1.28 12.89 14.62
CA ASN A 101 1.63 14.29 14.42
C ASN A 101 0.58 14.93 13.48
N PRO A 102 -0.27 15.86 13.96
CA PRO A 102 -1.32 16.47 13.14
C PRO A 102 -0.77 17.30 11.97
N SER A 103 0.51 17.67 11.97
CA SER A 103 1.13 18.35 10.82
C SER A 103 1.29 17.45 9.59
N GLU A 104 1.50 16.14 9.78
CA GLU A 104 1.63 15.17 8.69
C GLU A 104 0.28 14.90 7.98
N MET A 105 -0.83 15.17 8.68
CA MET A 105 -2.20 15.03 8.18
C MET A 105 -2.74 16.33 7.56
N SER A 106 -1.87 17.31 7.31
CA SER A 106 -2.25 18.57 6.68
C SER A 106 -2.78 18.35 5.26
N PRO A 107 -3.85 19.06 4.83
CA PRO A 107 -4.33 19.03 3.46
C PRO A 107 -3.25 19.32 2.41
N THR A 108 -2.20 20.07 2.78
CA THR A 108 -1.08 20.41 1.90
C THR A 108 -0.36 19.18 1.33
N ASN A 109 -0.09 18.16 2.16
CA ASN A 109 0.64 16.96 1.73
C ASN A 109 -0.15 16.16 0.67
N SER A 110 -1.47 16.12 0.79
CA SER A 110 -2.36 15.48 -0.19
C SER A 110 -2.38 16.21 -1.53
N ILE A 111 -2.32 17.54 -1.50
CA ILE A 111 -2.26 18.37 -2.73
C ILE A 111 -0.94 18.13 -3.45
N GLU A 112 0.17 18.07 -2.71
CA GLU A 112 1.48 17.81 -3.29
C GLU A 112 1.49 16.43 -3.99
N ALA A 113 1.01 15.38 -3.33
CA ALA A 113 0.90 14.05 -3.92
C ALA A 113 0.06 14.04 -5.20
N ALA A 114 -1.03 14.83 -5.27
CA ALA A 114 -1.84 14.95 -6.47
C ALA A 114 -1.11 15.68 -7.62
N VAL A 115 -0.24 16.64 -7.31
CA VAL A 115 0.57 17.37 -8.30
C VAL A 115 1.70 16.50 -8.88
N TRP A 116 2.26 15.59 -8.09
CA TRP A 116 3.30 14.66 -8.55
C TRP A 116 2.82 13.71 -9.67
N VAL A 117 1.54 13.29 -9.66
CA VAL A 117 0.98 12.34 -10.64
C VAL A 117 1.10 12.84 -12.10
N PRO A 118 0.59 14.04 -12.46
CA PRO A 118 0.76 14.58 -13.81
C PRO A 118 2.20 14.97 -14.09
N TRP A 119 2.96 15.43 -13.09
CA TRP A 119 4.37 15.81 -13.30
C TRP A 119 5.24 14.63 -13.73
N VAL A 120 5.07 13.45 -13.11
CA VAL A 120 5.78 12.21 -13.51
C VAL A 120 5.32 11.71 -14.89
N GLY A 121 4.06 11.92 -15.25
CA GLY A 121 3.53 11.55 -16.57
C GLY A 121 4.04 12.41 -17.72
N ALA A 122 4.36 13.69 -17.46
CA ALA A 122 4.84 14.64 -18.46
C ALA A 122 6.34 14.47 -18.82
N VAL A 123 7.10 13.67 -18.06
CA VAL A 123 8.54 13.42 -18.28
C VAL A 123 8.79 12.15 -19.12
N ARG A 124 7.73 11.54 -19.68
CA ARG A 124 7.80 10.42 -20.63
C ARG A 124 7.21 10.81 -21.97
#